data_AF-A0A6G0IWC5-F1
#
_entry.id   AF-A0A6G0IWC5-F1
#
_cell.length_a   1.000
_cell.length_b   1.000
_cell.length_c   1.000
_cell.angle_alpha   90.00
_cell.angle_beta   90.00
_cell.angle_gamma   90.00
#
_symmetry.space_group_name_H-M   'P 1'
#
loop_
_entity.id
_entity.type
_entity.pdbx_description
1 polymer ?
#
loop_
_entity_poly.entity_id
_entity_poly.type
_entity_poly.pdbx_seq_one_letter_code
_entity_poly.pdbx_strand_id
1 'polypeptide(L)'
;MQALVNNLTARLEPHQYLNNLGLYSSLPLRELVEELSQLETNVGAIHSQLNNAQTQKLSREVRKLRTDVDRMERSDSFNMKTVKEKLRYLKNSAESCKSIPTDFRGQDRHCLKGLITSISDPVMTQTSSYGKSYISGSWGQQAQMDSEGQKNSYWVQPLVNSHIWGNTLRVYQTYEDFMASANHKDFTVAHPTLTPHIDGPSAVLYDVETTLFKKAVSNAFMVCGVMYATRYVDEYREEVFYAFDTATKTTTH
;
A
#
# COMPACT_ATOMS: atom_id res chain seq x y z
N MET A 1 -8.65 3.50 42.61
CA MET A 1 -7.54 3.27 41.65
C MET A 1 -6.68 2.07 42.02
N GLN A 2 -6.06 2.00 43.21
CA GLN A 2 -5.20 0.86 43.58
C GLN A 2 -5.91 -0.51 43.53
N ALA A 3 -7.15 -0.59 44.01
CA ALA A 3 -7.94 -1.82 43.96
C ALA A 3 -8.33 -2.24 42.52
N LEU A 4 -8.50 -1.26 41.61
CA LEU A 4 -8.81 -1.50 40.20
C LEU A 4 -7.57 -2.05 39.47
N VAL A 5 -6.39 -1.46 39.76
CA VAL A 5 -5.10 -1.91 39.24
C VAL A 5 -4.78 -3.33 39.72
N ASN A 6 -4.99 -3.63 41.02
CA ASN A 6 -4.74 -4.97 41.56
C ASN A 6 -5.68 -6.03 40.97
N ASN A 7 -6.95 -5.68 40.70
CA ASN A 7 -7.92 -6.58 40.09
C ASN A 7 -7.57 -6.88 38.62
N LEU A 8 -7.16 -5.86 37.86
CA LEU A 8 -6.67 -6.01 36.48
C LEU A 8 -5.41 -6.87 36.41
N THR A 9 -4.46 -6.69 37.32
CA THR A 9 -3.22 -7.49 37.38
C THR A 9 -3.52 -8.96 37.69
N ALA A 10 -4.43 -9.26 38.61
CA ALA A 10 -4.81 -10.63 38.94
C ALA A 10 -5.54 -11.35 37.79
N ARG A 11 -6.29 -10.62 36.97
CA ARG A 11 -6.97 -11.17 35.78
C ARG A 11 -6.02 -11.44 34.61
N LEU A 12 -4.87 -10.77 34.56
CA LEU A 12 -3.88 -10.88 33.49
C LEU A 12 -2.80 -11.95 33.76
N GLU A 13 -2.67 -12.41 35.01
CA GLU A 13 -1.72 -13.43 35.46
C GLU A 13 -1.74 -14.72 34.60
N PRO A 14 -2.90 -15.35 34.32
CA PRO A 14 -2.95 -16.59 33.52
C PRO A 14 -2.56 -16.41 32.05
N HIS A 15 -2.53 -15.17 31.56
CA HIS A 15 -2.28 -14.82 30.16
C HIS A 15 -0.89 -14.19 29.94
N GLN A 16 -0.03 -14.17 30.97
CA GLN A 16 1.34 -13.67 30.86
C GLN A 16 2.17 -14.41 29.78
N TYR A 17 1.83 -15.67 29.46
CA TYR A 17 2.48 -16.40 28.37
C TYR A 17 2.22 -15.76 27.00
N LEU A 18 1.07 -15.10 26.80
CA LEU A 18 0.77 -14.34 25.57
C LEU A 18 1.62 -13.06 25.50
N ASN A 19 1.95 -12.46 26.64
CA ASN A 19 2.88 -11.32 26.71
C ASN A 19 4.32 -11.76 26.37
N ASN A 20 4.76 -12.89 26.90
CA ASN A 20 6.09 -13.45 26.61
C ASN A 20 6.25 -13.87 25.13
N LEU A 21 5.15 -14.22 24.46
CA LEU A 21 5.10 -14.50 23.01
C LEU A 21 4.92 -13.22 22.16
N GLY A 22 4.84 -12.03 22.77
CA GLY A 22 4.62 -10.76 22.08
C GLY A 22 3.21 -10.57 21.51
N LEU A 23 2.25 -11.40 21.94
CA LEU A 23 0.88 -11.44 21.42
C LEU A 23 -0.07 -10.46 22.14
N TYR A 24 0.27 -10.02 23.37
CA TYR A 24 -0.48 -8.99 24.08
C TYR A 24 0.34 -8.32 25.20
N SER A 25 0.37 -6.98 25.24
CA SER A 25 0.79 -6.21 26.42
C SER A 25 -0.09 -4.97 26.61
N SER A 26 -0.07 -4.38 27.81
CA SER A 26 -0.87 -3.18 28.14
C SER A 26 -0.46 -1.95 27.34
N LEU A 27 0.81 -1.88 26.92
CA LEU A 27 1.38 -0.78 26.17
C LEU A 27 0.79 -0.67 24.73
N PRO A 28 0.74 -1.72 23.90
CA PRO A 28 0.07 -1.74 22.60
C PRO A 28 -1.42 -1.39 22.63
N LEU A 29 -2.15 -1.76 23.69
CA LEU A 29 -3.54 -1.37 23.82
C LEU A 29 -3.70 0.13 24.07
N ARG A 30 -2.84 0.69 24.92
CA ARG A 30 -2.82 2.12 25.19
C ARG A 30 -2.45 2.90 23.93
N GLU A 31 -1.41 2.47 23.21
CA GLU A 31 -1.03 3.03 21.92
C GLU A 31 -2.19 2.95 20.91
N LEU A 32 -2.89 1.81 20.84
CA LEU A 32 -4.05 1.63 19.96
C LEU A 32 -5.19 2.62 20.30
N VAL A 33 -5.46 2.83 21.59
CA VAL A 33 -6.48 3.78 22.05
C VAL A 33 -6.09 5.23 21.71
N GLU A 34 -4.82 5.58 21.87
CA GLU A 34 -4.27 6.89 21.51
C GLU A 34 -4.34 7.11 19.98
N GLU A 35 -3.90 6.14 19.18
CA GLU A 35 -3.98 6.18 17.71
C GLU A 35 -5.44 6.32 17.23
N LEU A 36 -6.37 5.61 17.85
CA LEU A 36 -7.79 5.67 17.48
C LEU A 36 -8.42 7.02 17.85
N SER A 37 -8.06 7.58 18.99
CA SER A 37 -8.54 8.91 19.43
C SER A 37 -8.04 10.01 18.49
N GLN A 38 -6.78 9.92 18.04
CA GLN A 38 -6.22 10.82 17.04
C GLN A 38 -6.96 10.69 15.70
N LEU A 39 -7.26 9.45 15.27
CA LEU A 39 -8.01 9.20 14.05
C LEU A 39 -9.43 9.78 14.11
N GLU A 40 -10.13 9.63 15.24
CA GLU A 40 -11.46 10.23 15.46
C GLU A 40 -11.44 11.76 15.32
N THR A 41 -10.43 12.40 15.92
CA THR A 41 -10.25 13.86 15.84
C THR A 41 -10.02 14.29 14.39
N ASN A 42 -9.12 13.61 13.68
CA ASN A 42 -8.80 13.92 12.29
C ASN A 42 -10.01 13.71 11.37
N VAL A 43 -10.73 12.60 11.53
CA VAL A 43 -11.94 12.30 10.74
C VAL A 43 -13.05 13.30 11.05
N GLY A 44 -13.18 13.75 12.31
CA GLY A 44 -14.10 14.82 12.68
C GLY A 44 -13.81 16.14 11.96
N ALA A 45 -12.53 16.53 11.88
CA ALA A 45 -12.10 17.73 11.15
C ALA A 45 -12.32 17.60 9.63
N ILE A 46 -11.99 16.46 9.04
CA ILE A 46 -12.23 16.18 7.61
C ILE A 46 -13.73 16.23 7.31
N HIS A 47 -14.55 15.61 8.17
CA HIS A 47 -16.00 15.57 7.99
C HIS A 47 -16.64 16.96 8.08
N SER A 48 -16.18 17.82 8.99
CA SER A 48 -16.70 19.18 9.12
C SER A 48 -16.36 20.07 7.91
N GLN A 49 -15.20 19.84 7.27
CA GLN A 49 -14.78 20.58 6.08
C GLN A 49 -15.50 20.13 4.80
N LEU A 50 -15.59 18.81 4.55
CA LEU A 50 -16.09 18.29 3.27
C LEU A 50 -17.57 17.86 3.29
N ASN A 51 -18.07 17.41 4.44
CA ASN A 51 -19.43 16.91 4.69
C ASN A 51 -20.09 16.18 3.50
N ASN A 52 -19.56 15.02 3.12
CA ASN A 52 -20.05 14.23 2.00
C ASN A 52 -20.30 12.76 2.42
N ALA A 53 -20.86 11.96 1.50
CA ALA A 53 -21.21 10.57 1.79
C ALA A 53 -19.99 9.72 2.22
N GLN A 54 -18.80 9.99 1.66
CA GLN A 54 -17.57 9.28 2.02
C GLN A 54 -17.12 9.62 3.44
N THR A 55 -17.09 10.90 3.82
CA THR A 55 -16.69 11.32 5.17
C THR A 55 -17.70 10.89 6.24
N GLN A 56 -18.99 10.82 5.90
CA GLN A 56 -20.02 10.24 6.76
C GLN A 56 -19.89 8.73 6.94
N LYS A 57 -19.54 8.00 5.88
CA LYS A 57 -19.25 6.55 5.96
C LYS A 57 -18.04 6.31 6.84
N LEU A 58 -16.94 7.02 6.60
CA LEU A 58 -15.71 6.93 7.39
C LEU A 58 -15.95 7.21 8.87
N SER A 59 -16.68 8.29 9.20
CA SER A 59 -17.04 8.62 10.58
C SER A 59 -17.82 7.49 11.28
N ARG A 60 -18.73 6.82 10.56
CA ARG A 60 -19.47 5.67 11.10
C ARG A 60 -18.57 4.46 11.33
N GLU A 61 -17.64 4.17 10.41
CA GLU A 61 -16.71 3.04 10.54
C GLU A 61 -15.72 3.24 11.69
N VAL A 62 -15.21 4.46 11.89
CA VAL A 62 -14.33 4.79 13.03
C VAL A 62 -15.08 4.64 14.36
N ARG A 63 -16.31 5.17 14.48
CA ARG A 63 -17.13 4.98 15.70
C ARG A 63 -17.43 3.51 15.99
N LYS A 64 -17.66 2.71 14.95
CA LYS A 64 -17.85 1.26 15.09
C LYS A 64 -16.58 0.60 15.63
N LEU A 65 -15.41 0.96 15.07
CA LEU A 65 -14.12 0.45 15.56
C LEU A 65 -13.87 0.85 17.02
N ARG A 66 -14.23 2.07 17.42
CA ARG A 66 -14.17 2.51 18.83
C ARG A 66 -15.03 1.66 19.74
N THR A 67 -16.27 1.43 19.34
CA THR A 67 -17.20 0.56 20.08
C THR A 67 -16.67 -0.88 20.16
N ASP A 68 -16.01 -1.37 19.10
CA ASP A 68 -15.37 -2.68 19.09
C ASP A 68 -14.18 -2.71 20.06
N VAL A 69 -13.32 -1.68 20.08
CA VAL A 69 -12.18 -1.56 21.02
C VAL A 69 -12.64 -1.43 22.48
N ASP A 70 -13.69 -0.65 22.76
CA ASP A 70 -14.25 -0.55 24.12
C ASP A 70 -14.87 -1.88 24.58
N ARG A 71 -15.39 -2.69 23.65
CA ARG A 71 -15.88 -4.04 23.92
C ARG A 71 -14.73 -5.03 24.09
N MET A 72 -13.60 -4.82 23.43
CA MET A 72 -12.39 -5.64 23.58
C MET A 72 -11.81 -5.57 24.99
N GLU A 73 -12.05 -4.48 25.74
CA GLU A 73 -11.70 -4.40 27.17
C GLU A 73 -12.47 -5.45 28.01
N ARG A 74 -13.53 -6.06 27.46
CA ARG A 74 -14.48 -6.92 28.17
C ARG A 74 -14.55 -8.36 27.65
N SER A 75 -13.85 -8.75 26.58
CA SER A 75 -13.95 -10.09 25.96
C SER A 75 -12.64 -10.87 25.96
N ASP A 76 -12.70 -12.17 26.26
CA ASP A 76 -11.53 -13.06 26.38
C ASP A 76 -11.04 -13.66 25.03
N SER A 77 -11.77 -13.48 23.91
CA SER A 77 -11.37 -14.00 22.60
C SER A 77 -10.72 -12.91 21.74
N PHE A 78 -9.40 -12.98 21.58
CA PHE A 78 -8.59 -11.88 21.06
C PHE A 78 -8.13 -12.06 19.61
N ASN A 79 -8.28 -11.00 18.79
CA ASN A 79 -7.57 -10.88 17.51
C ASN A 79 -7.15 -9.42 17.25
N MET A 80 -6.20 -8.91 18.05
CA MET A 80 -5.61 -7.58 17.86
C MET A 80 -5.07 -7.35 16.46
N LYS A 81 -4.62 -8.40 15.78
CA LYS A 81 -4.19 -8.31 14.38
C LYS A 81 -5.32 -7.74 13.51
N THR A 82 -6.55 -8.22 13.67
CA THR A 82 -7.73 -7.72 12.94
C THR A 82 -8.01 -6.25 13.23
N VAL A 83 -7.89 -5.85 14.50
CA VAL A 83 -8.18 -4.48 14.94
C VAL A 83 -7.12 -3.51 14.41
N LYS A 84 -5.85 -3.91 14.48
CA LYS A 84 -4.74 -3.16 13.92
C LYS A 84 -4.87 -3.02 12.41
N GLU A 85 -5.27 -4.08 11.71
CA GLU A 85 -5.55 -4.05 10.27
C GLU A 85 -6.72 -3.12 9.91
N LYS A 86 -7.83 -3.16 10.65
CA LYS A 86 -8.93 -2.21 10.50
C LYS A 86 -8.50 -0.77 10.75
N LEU A 87 -7.72 -0.52 11.80
CA LEU A 87 -7.22 0.81 12.12
C LEU A 87 -6.36 1.37 10.99
N ARG A 88 -5.47 0.55 10.43
CA ARG A 88 -4.64 0.92 9.26
C ARG A 88 -5.48 1.24 8.03
N TYR A 89 -6.50 0.44 7.75
CA TYR A 89 -7.43 0.68 6.65
C TYR A 89 -8.19 2.01 6.81
N LEU A 90 -8.68 2.31 8.03
CA LEU A 90 -9.39 3.56 8.30
C LEU A 90 -8.46 4.76 8.25
N LYS A 91 -7.21 4.64 8.71
CA LYS A 91 -6.19 5.69 8.57
C LYS A 91 -5.94 6.03 7.10
N ASN A 92 -5.70 5.03 6.25
CA ASN A 92 -5.56 5.25 4.81
C ASN A 92 -6.82 5.86 4.18
N SER A 93 -8.01 5.46 4.64
CA SER A 93 -9.27 6.03 4.17
C SER A 93 -9.43 7.49 4.59
N ALA A 94 -8.97 7.88 5.77
CA ALA A 94 -8.94 9.29 6.17
C ALA A 94 -7.96 10.10 5.30
N GLU A 95 -6.79 9.54 5.00
CA GLU A 95 -5.83 10.18 4.09
C GLU A 95 -6.39 10.36 2.67
N SER A 96 -7.21 9.43 2.18
CA SER A 96 -7.87 9.57 0.87
C SER A 96 -8.89 10.69 0.76
N CYS A 97 -9.42 11.17 1.89
CA CYS A 97 -10.32 12.31 1.88
C CYS A 97 -9.57 13.64 1.62
N LYS A 98 -8.24 13.65 1.73
CA LYS A 98 -7.41 14.80 1.39
C LYS A 98 -7.19 14.81 -0.13
N SER A 99 -7.80 15.76 -0.82
CA SER A 99 -7.66 15.90 -2.26
C SER A 99 -6.52 16.85 -2.59
N ILE A 100 -5.65 16.47 -3.54
CA ILE A 100 -4.78 17.46 -4.20
C ILE A 100 -5.69 18.51 -4.88
N PRO A 101 -5.35 19.81 -4.82
CA PRO A 101 -6.11 20.85 -5.51
C PRO A 101 -6.37 20.51 -6.98
N THR A 102 -7.61 20.70 -7.42
CA THR A 102 -8.03 20.34 -8.79
C THR A 102 -7.32 21.15 -9.87
N ASP A 103 -6.73 22.29 -9.50
CA ASP A 103 -5.93 23.17 -10.36
C ASP A 103 -4.43 22.84 -10.35
N PHE A 104 -4.03 21.72 -9.72
CA PHE A 104 -2.64 21.25 -9.74
C PHE A 104 -2.09 21.17 -11.17
N ARG A 105 -0.90 21.75 -11.36
CA ARG A 105 -0.12 21.72 -12.60
C ARG A 105 1.24 21.13 -12.27
N GLY A 106 1.65 20.07 -12.98
CA GLY A 106 2.99 19.54 -12.85
C GLY A 106 4.03 20.60 -13.25
N GLN A 107 5.21 20.55 -12.64
CA GLN A 107 6.32 21.44 -12.97
C GLN A 107 6.95 21.12 -14.33
N ASP A 108 6.83 19.87 -14.80
CA ASP A 108 7.38 19.42 -16.08
C ASP A 108 6.49 19.87 -17.27
N ARG A 109 7.12 20.25 -18.38
CA ARG A 109 6.47 20.73 -19.61
C ARG A 109 5.54 19.69 -20.24
N HIS A 110 5.79 18.40 -20.03
CA HIS A 110 4.94 17.29 -20.48
C HIS A 110 3.80 16.99 -19.50
N CYS A 111 3.81 17.61 -18.32
CA CYS A 111 2.91 17.37 -17.20
C CYS A 111 1.96 18.53 -16.89
N LEU A 112 1.80 19.46 -17.83
CA LEU A 112 0.94 20.64 -17.70
C LEU A 112 -0.56 20.31 -17.63
N LYS A 113 -0.95 19.08 -17.95
CA LYS A 113 -2.35 18.62 -17.91
C LYS A 113 -2.87 18.36 -16.49
N GLY A 114 -2.01 18.43 -15.47
CA GLY A 114 -2.41 18.29 -14.07
C GLY A 114 -2.56 16.83 -13.63
N LEU A 115 -3.47 16.57 -12.69
CA LEU A 115 -3.70 15.24 -12.13
C LEU A 115 -4.35 14.28 -13.12
N ILE A 116 -4.16 12.98 -12.89
CA ILE A 116 -4.88 11.94 -13.62
C ILE A 116 -6.37 12.07 -13.32
N THR A 117 -7.18 12.23 -14.36
CA THR A 117 -8.64 12.35 -14.25
C THR A 117 -9.37 11.03 -14.49
N SER A 118 -8.77 10.12 -15.26
CA SER A 118 -9.40 8.85 -15.66
C SER A 118 -8.35 7.84 -16.12
N ILE A 119 -8.63 6.56 -15.87
CA ILE A 119 -7.87 5.41 -16.36
C ILE A 119 -8.82 4.59 -17.25
N SER A 120 -8.38 4.19 -18.44
CA SER A 120 -9.18 3.37 -19.37
C SER A 120 -9.26 1.92 -18.90
N ASP A 121 -10.19 1.15 -19.49
CA ASP A 121 -10.24 -0.29 -19.28
C ASP A 121 -8.91 -0.96 -19.67
N PRO A 122 -8.46 -1.99 -18.93
CA PRO A 122 -7.21 -2.66 -19.21
C PRO A 122 -7.31 -3.46 -20.52
N VAL A 123 -6.29 -3.34 -21.37
CA VAL A 123 -6.15 -4.16 -22.58
C VAL A 123 -5.16 -5.27 -22.28
N MET A 124 -5.58 -6.53 -22.44
CA MET A 124 -4.67 -7.67 -22.32
C MET A 124 -3.64 -7.60 -23.46
N THR A 125 -2.38 -7.38 -23.12
CA THR A 125 -1.28 -7.30 -24.08
C THR A 125 -0.68 -8.67 -24.33
N GLN A 126 -0.26 -9.39 -23.29
CA GLN A 126 0.48 -10.63 -23.42
C GLN A 126 0.15 -11.58 -22.27
N THR A 127 0.08 -12.88 -22.56
CA THR A 127 0.10 -13.92 -21.52
C THR A 127 1.53 -14.16 -21.06
N SER A 128 1.73 -14.38 -19.75
CA SER A 128 3.06 -14.66 -19.19
C SER A 128 3.80 -15.76 -19.97
N SER A 129 5.02 -15.44 -20.43
CA SER A 129 5.91 -16.39 -21.11
C SER A 129 6.39 -17.53 -20.22
N TYR A 130 6.20 -17.42 -18.90
CA TYR A 130 6.54 -18.45 -17.90
C TYR A 130 5.37 -19.39 -17.59
N GLY A 131 4.21 -19.19 -18.22
CA GLY A 131 3.02 -20.00 -18.00
C GLY A 131 2.22 -19.58 -16.76
N LYS A 132 1.13 -20.31 -16.50
CA LYS A 132 0.11 -19.95 -15.48
C LYS A 132 0.51 -20.28 -14.04
N SER A 133 1.58 -21.03 -13.83
CA SER A 133 2.08 -21.40 -12.49
C SER A 133 2.67 -20.21 -11.73
N TYR A 134 3.10 -19.16 -12.44
CA TYR A 134 3.62 -17.94 -11.86
C TYR A 134 2.49 -16.91 -11.77
N ILE A 135 1.92 -16.78 -10.56
CA ILE A 135 0.79 -15.87 -10.31
C ILE A 135 1.20 -14.43 -9.99
N SER A 136 2.49 -14.19 -9.75
CA SER A 136 3.03 -12.88 -9.37
C SER A 136 4.32 -12.57 -10.13
N GLY A 137 4.52 -11.29 -10.46
CA GLY A 137 5.66 -10.82 -11.25
C GLY A 137 5.49 -9.37 -11.64
N SER A 138 6.45 -8.86 -12.42
CA SER A 138 6.40 -7.56 -13.06
C SER A 138 6.83 -7.68 -14.52
N TRP A 139 6.38 -6.74 -15.34
CA TRP A 139 6.85 -6.58 -16.70
C TRP A 139 6.81 -5.11 -17.06
N GLY A 140 7.56 -4.73 -18.09
CA GLY A 140 7.56 -3.35 -18.56
C GLY A 140 8.34 -3.17 -19.85
N GLN A 141 8.38 -1.92 -20.30
CA GLN A 141 9.17 -1.47 -21.43
C GLN A 141 10.16 -0.43 -20.95
N GLN A 142 11.36 -0.44 -21.51
CA GLN A 142 12.36 0.59 -21.24
C GLN A 142 11.83 1.96 -21.68
N ALA A 143 11.64 2.86 -20.71
CA ALA A 143 11.10 4.20 -20.95
C ALA A 143 12.13 5.17 -21.54
N GLN A 144 13.43 4.99 -21.23
CA GLN A 144 14.49 5.86 -21.69
C GLN A 144 14.97 5.46 -23.10
N MET A 145 14.58 6.27 -24.10
CA MET A 145 14.89 6.01 -25.51
C MET A 145 16.36 6.32 -25.89
N ASP A 146 17.05 7.15 -25.09
CA ASP A 146 18.41 7.62 -25.38
C ASP A 146 19.53 6.73 -24.80
N SER A 147 19.19 5.58 -24.21
CA SER A 147 20.22 4.66 -23.71
C SER A 147 20.98 3.98 -24.85
N GLU A 148 22.31 3.94 -24.77
CA GLU A 148 23.18 3.37 -25.81
C GLU A 148 23.02 1.85 -25.98
N GLY A 149 22.47 1.15 -24.97
CA GLY A 149 22.51 -0.32 -24.89
C GLY A 149 21.24 -1.08 -25.28
N GLN A 150 20.05 -0.52 -25.05
CA GLN A 150 18.77 -1.24 -25.21
C GLN A 150 17.62 -0.27 -25.52
N LYS A 151 17.46 0.09 -26.79
CA LYS A 151 16.32 0.90 -27.26
C LYS A 151 15.10 -0.01 -27.42
N ASN A 152 13.95 0.38 -26.87
CA ASN A 152 12.68 -0.35 -26.98
C ASN A 152 12.71 -1.80 -26.46
N SER A 153 13.53 -2.10 -25.45
CA SER A 153 13.49 -3.42 -24.83
C SER A 153 12.26 -3.58 -23.94
N TYR A 154 11.73 -4.81 -23.93
CA TYR A 154 10.68 -5.25 -23.03
C TYR A 154 11.27 -6.23 -22.06
N TRP A 155 10.74 -6.27 -20.84
CA TRP A 155 11.26 -7.15 -19.82
C TRP A 155 10.14 -7.77 -18.99
N VAL A 156 10.40 -8.98 -18.49
CA VAL A 156 9.52 -9.75 -17.61
C VAL A 156 10.36 -10.28 -16.46
N GLN A 157 9.86 -10.12 -15.25
CA GLN A 157 10.46 -10.62 -14.02
C GLN A 157 9.41 -11.43 -13.25
N PRO A 158 9.43 -12.77 -13.33
CA PRO A 158 8.54 -13.60 -12.53
C PRO A 158 9.00 -13.67 -11.07
N LEU A 159 8.05 -13.76 -10.15
CA LEU A 159 8.34 -14.11 -8.75
C LEU A 159 8.08 -15.61 -8.58
N VAL A 160 9.16 -16.34 -8.32
CA VAL A 160 9.20 -17.80 -8.34
C VAL A 160 8.97 -18.40 -6.95
N ASN A 161 9.78 -18.03 -5.94
CA ASN A 161 9.70 -18.64 -4.61
C ASN A 161 8.69 -17.90 -3.75
N SER A 162 7.71 -18.62 -3.21
CA SER A 162 6.61 -18.09 -2.40
C SER A 162 5.83 -16.95 -3.07
N HIS A 163 5.95 -16.79 -4.39
CA HIS A 163 5.43 -15.65 -5.17
C HIS A 163 5.97 -14.28 -4.72
N ILE A 164 7.09 -14.27 -4.00
CA ILE A 164 7.70 -13.08 -3.39
C ILE A 164 9.11 -12.84 -3.96
N TRP A 165 9.85 -13.90 -4.25
CA TRP A 165 11.25 -13.80 -4.67
C TRP A 165 11.43 -14.17 -6.14
N GLY A 166 12.16 -13.33 -6.88
CA GLY A 166 12.62 -13.60 -8.23
C GLY A 166 14.13 -13.38 -8.35
N ASN A 167 14.80 -14.16 -9.20
CA ASN A 167 16.23 -14.04 -9.49
C ASN A 167 16.52 -13.99 -11.00
N THR A 168 15.50 -13.92 -11.85
CA THR A 168 15.64 -13.91 -13.30
C THR A 168 14.91 -12.71 -13.90
N LEU A 169 15.61 -11.99 -14.77
CA LEU A 169 15.06 -10.94 -15.61
C LEU A 169 15.14 -11.39 -17.06
N ARG A 170 13.99 -11.58 -17.71
CA ARG A 170 13.90 -11.90 -19.13
C ARG A 170 13.76 -10.62 -19.93
N VAL A 171 14.58 -10.44 -20.96
CA VAL A 171 14.58 -9.25 -21.81
C VAL A 171 14.34 -9.63 -23.27
N TYR A 172 13.48 -8.88 -23.93
CA TYR A 172 13.15 -8.95 -25.35
C TYR A 172 13.59 -7.65 -26.02
N GLN A 173 14.16 -7.73 -27.22
CA GLN A 173 14.69 -6.55 -27.92
C GLN A 173 13.62 -5.80 -28.73
N THR A 174 12.52 -6.46 -29.06
CA THR A 174 11.44 -5.90 -29.88
C THR A 174 10.07 -6.25 -29.31
N TYR A 175 9.06 -5.49 -29.72
CA TYR A 175 7.66 -5.77 -29.37
C TYR A 175 7.18 -7.09 -29.97
N GLU A 176 7.63 -7.43 -31.18
CA GLU A 176 7.26 -8.68 -31.85
C GLU A 176 7.82 -9.90 -31.08
N ASP A 177 9.09 -9.86 -30.70
CA ASP A 177 9.71 -10.91 -29.89
C ASP A 177 9.03 -11.05 -28.52
N PHE A 178 8.69 -9.92 -27.89
CA PHE A 178 7.92 -9.90 -26.66
C PHE A 178 6.60 -10.62 -26.87
N MET A 179 5.75 -10.17 -27.80
CA MET A 179 4.43 -10.76 -28.03
C MET A 179 4.50 -12.26 -28.42
N ALA A 180 5.51 -12.66 -29.18
CA ALA A 180 5.74 -14.06 -29.57
C ALA A 180 6.40 -14.90 -28.46
N SER A 181 6.84 -14.30 -27.35
CA SER A 181 7.66 -14.94 -26.31
C SER A 181 8.93 -15.60 -26.87
N ALA A 182 9.49 -15.05 -27.95
CA ALA A 182 10.61 -15.61 -28.70
C ALA A 182 11.89 -14.77 -28.52
N ASN A 183 13.04 -15.33 -28.91
CA ASN A 183 14.33 -14.61 -29.00
C ASN A 183 14.74 -13.82 -27.75
N HIS A 184 14.35 -14.29 -26.57
CA HIS A 184 14.60 -13.62 -25.30
C HIS A 184 16.00 -13.92 -24.76
N LYS A 185 16.48 -13.04 -23.88
CA LYS A 185 17.69 -13.24 -23.07
C LYS A 185 17.34 -13.23 -21.59
N ASP A 186 17.72 -14.28 -20.88
CA ASP A 186 17.51 -14.38 -19.43
C ASP A 186 18.79 -13.96 -18.70
N PHE A 187 18.63 -13.04 -17.75
CA PHE A 187 19.69 -12.55 -16.88
C PHE A 187 19.41 -13.01 -15.45
N THR A 188 20.37 -13.67 -14.82
CA THR A 188 20.28 -14.05 -13.41
C THR A 188 20.78 -12.90 -12.53
N VAL A 189 19.90 -12.35 -11.71
CA VAL A 189 20.24 -11.32 -10.72
C VAL A 189 20.53 -12.05 -9.40
N ALA A 190 21.81 -12.29 -9.12
CA ALA A 190 22.28 -12.87 -7.87
C ALA A 190 23.45 -12.05 -7.30
N HIS A 191 23.39 -11.74 -6.00
CA HIS A 191 24.55 -11.22 -5.27
C HIS A 191 25.44 -12.41 -4.83
N PRO A 192 26.78 -12.32 -4.88
CA PRO A 192 27.65 -13.48 -4.61
C PRO A 192 27.64 -13.99 -3.16
N THR A 193 27.16 -13.19 -2.19
CA THR A 193 27.39 -13.49 -0.77
C THR A 193 26.18 -13.45 0.16
N LEU A 194 25.02 -12.95 -0.22
CA LEU A 194 23.80 -13.03 0.60
C LEU A 194 22.58 -13.07 -0.33
N THR A 195 21.72 -14.06 -0.06
CA THR A 195 20.36 -14.34 -0.54
C THR A 195 19.77 -13.50 -1.71
N PRO A 196 19.14 -14.15 -2.71
CA PRO A 196 18.53 -13.45 -3.86
C PRO A 196 17.30 -12.67 -3.40
N HIS A 197 17.34 -11.34 -3.49
CA HIS A 197 16.19 -10.52 -3.08
C HIS A 197 15.97 -9.38 -4.07
N ILE A 198 15.18 -9.66 -5.11
CA ILE A 198 14.31 -8.63 -5.66
C ILE A 198 12.97 -8.77 -4.96
N ASP A 199 12.69 -7.84 -4.04
CA ASP A 199 11.45 -7.78 -3.24
C ASP A 199 10.45 -6.83 -3.90
N GLY A 200 9.35 -7.37 -4.43
CA GLY A 200 8.25 -6.57 -4.98
C GLY A 200 8.60 -5.79 -6.27
N PRO A 201 7.79 -4.78 -6.65
CA PRO A 201 7.90 -4.07 -7.94
C PRO A 201 9.15 -3.18 -8.09
N SER A 202 10.13 -3.26 -7.17
CA SER A 202 11.48 -2.68 -7.29
C SER A 202 11.59 -1.15 -7.45
N ALA A 203 10.49 -0.41 -7.30
CA ALA A 203 10.52 1.05 -7.24
C ALA A 203 10.58 1.53 -5.78
N VAL A 204 11.63 2.28 -5.43
CA VAL A 204 11.75 2.98 -4.15
C VAL A 204 11.80 4.48 -4.45
N LEU A 205 10.89 5.23 -3.83
CA LEU A 205 10.95 6.68 -3.82
C LEU A 205 11.86 7.11 -2.65
N TYR A 206 12.95 7.82 -2.95
CA TYR A 206 13.93 8.28 -1.96
C TYR A 206 13.51 9.65 -1.37
N ASP A 207 13.80 9.88 -0.09
CA ASP A 207 13.59 11.16 0.63
C ASP A 207 12.16 11.73 0.71
N VAL A 208 11.16 10.85 0.59
CA VAL A 208 9.74 11.20 0.73
C VAL A 208 9.07 10.28 1.74
N GLU A 209 8.56 10.85 2.84
CA GLU A 209 7.74 10.15 3.82
C GLU A 209 6.25 10.43 3.55
N THR A 210 5.46 9.36 3.45
CA THR A 210 4.01 9.46 3.23
C THR A 210 3.27 8.95 4.47
N THR A 211 2.07 9.47 4.71
CA THR A 211 1.21 9.06 5.83
C THR A 211 0.50 7.72 5.59
N LEU A 212 0.59 7.18 4.37
CA LEU A 212 -0.04 5.92 3.98
C LEU A 212 0.65 4.71 4.62
N PHE A 213 -0.18 3.81 5.15
CA PHE A 213 0.28 2.52 5.60
C PHE A 213 0.43 1.55 4.43
N LYS A 214 1.68 1.19 4.09
CA LYS A 214 2.02 0.37 2.91
C LYS A 214 1.23 -0.94 2.80
N LYS A 215 0.99 -1.68 3.90
CA LYS A 215 0.28 -2.98 3.80
C LYS A 215 -1.24 -2.84 3.55
N ALA A 216 -1.78 -1.62 3.55
CA ALA A 216 -3.18 -1.35 3.24
C ALA A 216 -3.34 -0.71 1.85
N VAL A 217 -2.29 -0.74 1.03
CA VAL A 217 -2.26 -0.33 -0.38
C VAL A 217 -2.03 -1.57 -1.22
N SER A 218 -2.74 -1.72 -2.34
CA SER A 218 -2.53 -2.86 -3.25
C SER A 218 -1.40 -2.60 -4.23
N ASN A 219 -1.34 -1.41 -4.83
CA ASN A 219 -0.25 -0.97 -5.69
C ASN A 219 -0.04 0.55 -5.61
N ALA A 220 1.09 1.04 -6.13
CA ALA A 220 1.37 2.46 -6.25
C ALA A 220 2.19 2.75 -7.49
N PHE A 221 1.98 3.91 -8.11
CA PHE A 221 2.70 4.34 -9.30
C PHE A 221 2.89 5.85 -9.33
N MET A 222 3.84 6.33 -10.14
CA MET A 222 4.19 7.74 -10.27
C MET A 222 3.80 8.26 -11.64
N VAL A 223 3.16 9.43 -11.68
CA VAL A 223 2.98 10.20 -12.92
C VAL A 223 3.27 11.65 -12.63
N CYS A 224 4.17 12.26 -13.39
CA CYS A 224 4.43 13.70 -13.32
C CYS A 224 4.84 14.23 -11.93
N GLY A 225 5.59 13.44 -11.16
CA GLY A 225 5.99 13.81 -9.79
C GLY A 225 4.88 13.63 -8.74
N VAL A 226 3.74 13.07 -9.12
CA VAL A 226 2.66 12.71 -8.19
C VAL A 226 2.64 11.20 -8.00
N MET A 227 2.65 10.74 -6.76
CA MET A 227 2.47 9.34 -6.37
C MET A 227 0.99 9.04 -6.24
N TYR A 228 0.51 8.03 -6.94
CA TYR A 228 -0.85 7.52 -6.84
C TYR A 228 -0.84 6.14 -6.19
N ALA A 229 -1.76 5.91 -5.25
CA ALA A 229 -1.92 4.61 -4.61
C ALA A 229 -3.30 4.01 -4.92
N THR A 230 -3.32 2.69 -5.12
CA THR A 230 -4.52 1.91 -5.39
C THR A 230 -4.93 1.04 -4.21
N ARG A 231 -6.22 0.72 -4.15
CA ARG A 231 -6.78 -0.27 -3.23
C ARG A 231 -7.90 -1.05 -3.91
N TYR A 232 -8.13 -2.26 -3.44
CA TYR A 232 -9.31 -3.03 -3.81
C TYR A 232 -10.59 -2.38 -3.27
N VAL A 233 -11.56 -2.19 -4.15
CA VAL A 233 -12.96 -1.88 -3.80
C VAL A 233 -13.72 -3.19 -3.60
N ASP A 234 -13.44 -4.18 -4.45
CA ASP A 234 -13.96 -5.54 -4.39
C ASP A 234 -12.92 -6.52 -5.00
N GLU A 235 -13.27 -7.80 -5.13
CA GLU A 235 -12.37 -8.85 -5.64
C GLU A 235 -11.91 -8.65 -7.10
N TYR A 236 -12.60 -7.79 -7.86
CA TYR A 236 -12.38 -7.60 -9.29
C TYR A 236 -12.05 -6.16 -9.67
N ARG A 237 -12.11 -5.22 -8.72
CA ARG A 237 -11.96 -3.79 -8.98
C ARG A 237 -11.01 -3.13 -8.00
N GLU A 238 -10.05 -2.41 -8.55
CA GLU A 238 -9.24 -1.44 -7.81
C GLU A 238 -9.64 -0.02 -8.17
N GLU A 239 -9.45 0.89 -7.22
CA GLU A 239 -9.54 2.33 -7.46
C GLU A 239 -8.23 3.02 -7.09
N VAL A 240 -7.92 4.12 -7.78
CA VAL A 240 -6.93 5.09 -7.29
C VAL A 240 -7.61 5.91 -6.21
N PHE A 241 -7.19 5.72 -4.97
CA PHE A 241 -7.84 6.35 -3.82
C PHE A 241 -7.00 7.46 -3.18
N TYR A 242 -5.73 7.59 -3.57
CA TYR A 242 -4.83 8.58 -2.97
C TYR A 242 -3.83 9.10 -3.99
N ALA A 243 -3.49 10.38 -3.84
CA ALA A 243 -2.46 11.04 -4.62
C ALA A 243 -1.57 11.90 -3.69
N PHE A 244 -0.27 11.94 -3.95
CA PHE A 244 0.71 12.71 -3.17
C PHE A 244 1.69 13.43 -4.09
N ASP A 245 1.78 14.75 -3.93
CA ASP A 245 2.76 15.56 -4.67
C ASP A 245 4.15 15.49 -4.01
N THR A 246 5.10 14.89 -4.72
CA THR A 246 6.47 14.72 -4.24
C THR A 246 7.31 15.99 -4.33
N ALA A 247 6.92 16.97 -5.17
CA ALA A 247 7.67 18.20 -5.35
C ALA A 247 7.49 19.17 -4.18
N THR A 248 6.25 19.33 -3.72
CA THR A 248 5.94 20.17 -2.55
C THR A 248 6.11 19.42 -1.24
N LYS A 249 6.27 18.08 -1.29
CA LYS A 249 6.22 17.18 -0.12
C LYS A 249 4.97 17.38 0.74
N THR A 250 3.90 17.90 0.14
CA THR A 250 2.65 18.14 0.86
C THR A 250 1.64 17.05 0.55
N THR A 251 1.10 16.45 1.62
CA THR A 251 -0.29 16.02 1.64
C THR A 251 -1.09 17.27 2.00
N THR A 252 -1.57 18.01 1.02
CA THR A 252 -2.30 19.25 1.31
C THR A 252 -3.73 18.93 1.78
N HIS A 253 -4.13 19.65 2.84
CA HIS A 253 -5.40 19.54 3.56
C HIS A 253 -6.61 19.94 2.73
#